data_AF-A0A2E8KAW0-F1
#
_entry.id   AF-A0A2E8KAW0-F1
#
_cell.length_a   1.000
_cell.length_b   1.000
_cell.length_c   1.000
_cell.angle_alpha   90.00
_cell.angle_beta   90.00
_cell.angle_gamma   90.00
#
_symmetry.space_group_name_H-M   'P 1'
#
loop_
_entity.id
_entity.type
_entity.pdbx_description
1 polymer ?
#
loop_
_entity_poly.entity_id
_entity_poly.type
_entity_poly.pdbx_seq_one_letter_code
_entity_poly.pdbx_strand_id
1 'polypeptide(L)' 'MQKPKITKEVALSFLLTYIVIEQSREIKIDQITLFEITNLAQQAADTINEEDDVIPHEVIEALANEYLQDNK' A
#
# COMPACT_ATOMS: atom_id res chain seq x y z
N MET A 1 -10.66 17.08 15.25
CA MET A 1 -9.25 16.64 15.26
C MET A 1 -8.85 16.43 13.81
N GLN A 2 -7.77 17.04 13.32
CA GLN A 2 -7.25 16.68 11.99
C GLN A 2 -6.74 15.24 12.03
N LYS A 3 -7.13 14.42 11.06
CA LYS A 3 -6.61 13.06 10.90
C LYS A 3 -5.09 13.19 10.66
N PRO A 4 -4.23 12.45 11.39
CA PRO A 4 -2.79 12.50 11.13
C PRO A 4 -2.55 12.07 9.69
N LYS A 5 -1.81 12.89 8.93
CA LYS A 5 -1.50 12.58 7.53
C LYS A 5 -0.71 11.28 7.46
N ILE A 6 -1.13 10.36 6.60
CA ILE A 6 -0.38 9.15 6.33
C ILE A 6 0.76 9.51 5.38
N THR A 7 1.98 9.14 5.76
CA THR A 7 3.15 9.30 4.88
C THR A 7 3.32 8.06 4.01
N LYS A 8 4.06 8.21 2.90
CA LYS A 8 4.42 7.09 2.03
C LYS A 8 5.12 5.96 2.81
N GLU A 9 6.01 6.29 3.74
CA GLU A 9 6.75 5.29 4.52
C GLU A 9 5.82 4.47 5.44
N VAL A 10 4.82 5.14 6.03
CA VAL A 10 3.79 4.46 6.82
C VAL A 10 2.94 3.56 5.92
N ALA A 11 2.44 4.08 4.80
CA ALA A 11 1.67 3.29 3.83
C ALA A 11 2.46 2.09 3.31
N LEU A 12 3.77 2.27 3.02
CA LEU A 12 4.66 1.20 2.58
C LEU A 12 4.82 0.11 3.64
N SER A 13 4.97 0.49 4.91
CA SER A 13 5.06 -0.48 6.01
C SER A 13 3.79 -1.33 6.11
N PHE A 14 2.62 -0.71 6.02
CA PHE A 14 1.33 -1.42 6.03
C PHE A 14 1.17 -2.32 4.80
N LEU A 15 1.51 -1.81 3.63
CA LEU A 15 1.47 -2.55 2.37
C LEU A 15 2.33 -3.81 2.43
N LEU A 16 3.58 -3.69 2.87
CA LEU A 16 4.48 -4.84 3.03
C LEU A 16 3.99 -5.81 4.10
N THR A 17 3.40 -5.32 5.19
CA THR A 17 2.82 -6.17 6.23
C THR A 17 1.68 -7.01 5.66
N TYR A 18 0.75 -6.38 4.95
CA TYR A 18 -0.37 -7.09 4.32
C TYR A 18 0.12 -8.12 3.30
N ILE A 19 1.00 -7.74 2.37
CA ILE A 19 1.47 -8.64 1.31
C ILE A 19 2.29 -9.81 1.88
N VAL A 20 3.31 -9.52 2.70
CA VAL A 20 4.29 -10.53 3.12
C VAL A 20 3.80 -11.34 4.31
N ILE A 21 3.21 -10.68 5.30
CA ILE A 21 2.84 -11.34 6.56
C ILE A 21 1.43 -11.93 6.45
N GLU A 22 0.46 -11.14 6.04
CA GLU A 22 -0.95 -11.56 6.07
C GLU A 22 -1.31 -12.45 4.87
N GLN A 23 -0.88 -12.07 3.66
CA GLN A 23 -1.12 -12.85 2.44
C GLN A 23 -0.06 -13.93 2.20
N SER A 24 1.02 -13.96 3.00
CA SER A 24 2.14 -14.91 2.86
C SER A 24 2.73 -14.93 1.44
N ARG A 25 2.82 -13.77 0.79
CA ARG A 25 3.37 -13.62 -0.56
C ARG A 25 4.83 -13.20 -0.50
N GLU A 26 5.66 -13.88 -1.29
CA GLU A 26 7.03 -13.45 -1.50
C GLU A 26 7.08 -12.20 -2.37
N ILE A 27 7.95 -11.26 -2.00
CA ILE A 27 8.26 -10.08 -2.81
C ILE A 27 9.70 -10.22 -3.28
N LYS A 28 9.89 -10.25 -4.60
CA LYS A 28 11.22 -10.22 -5.18
C LYS A 28 11.77 -8.80 -5.13
N ILE A 29 12.92 -8.62 -4.50
CA ILE A 29 13.57 -7.31 -4.41
C ILE A 29 14.36 -7.05 -5.69
N ASP A 30 13.65 -6.62 -6.74
CA ASP A 30 14.24 -6.10 -7.97
C ASP A 30 13.74 -4.67 -8.28
N GLN A 31 14.37 -4.04 -9.26
CA GLN A 31 14.16 -2.62 -9.55
C GLN A 31 12.71 -2.29 -9.94
N ILE A 32 12.04 -3.19 -10.66
CA ILE A 32 10.66 -3.00 -11.11
C ILE A 32 9.71 -3.15 -9.92
N THR A 33 9.86 -4.24 -9.17
CA THR A 33 9.02 -4.52 -8.00
C THR A 33 9.12 -3.41 -6.95
N LEU A 34 10.34 -2.92 -6.68
CA LEU A 34 10.55 -1.81 -5.75
C LEU A 34 9.89 -0.51 -6.23
N PHE A 35 9.94 -0.22 -7.54
CA PHE A 35 9.29 0.96 -8.12
C PHE A 35 7.77 0.86 -7.98
N GLU A 36 7.18 -0.28 -8.33
CA GLU A 36 5.74 -0.53 -8.26
C GLU A 36 5.23 -0.40 -6.83
N ILE A 37 5.84 -1.10 -5.86
CA ILE A 37 5.43 -1.07 -4.46
C ILE A 37 5.58 0.34 -3.85
N THR A 38 6.65 1.06 -4.21
CA THR A 38 6.85 2.44 -3.72
C THR A 38 5.80 3.39 -4.29
N ASN A 39 5.42 3.24 -5.56
CA ASN A 39 4.34 4.02 -6.16
C ASN A 39 2.98 3.67 -5.54
N LEU A 40 2.73 2.39 -5.29
CA LEU A 40 1.49 1.92 -4.68
C LEU A 40 1.32 2.50 -3.26
N ALA A 41 2.41 2.55 -2.48
CA ALA A 41 2.43 3.19 -1.18
C ALA A 41 2.19 4.71 -1.25
N GLN A 42 2.73 5.38 -2.27
CA GLN A 42 2.48 6.81 -2.50
C GLN A 42 1.01 7.05 -2.85
N GLN A 43 0.46 6.26 -3.78
CA GLN A 43 -0.95 6.32 -4.17
C GLN A 43 -1.87 6.10 -2.97
N ALA A 44 -1.59 5.09 -2.14
CA ALA A 44 -2.36 4.85 -0.91
C ALA A 44 -2.32 6.06 0.03
N ALA A 45 -1.14 6.64 0.26
CA ALA A 45 -1.00 7.82 1.10
C ALA A 45 -1.77 9.02 0.55
N ASP A 46 -1.73 9.24 -0.78
CA ASP A 46 -2.46 10.34 -1.42
C ASP A 46 -3.97 10.14 -1.29
N THR A 47 -4.50 8.96 -1.66
CA THR A 47 -5.94 8.64 -1.52
C THR A 47 -6.43 8.80 -0.08
N ILE A 48 -5.68 8.30 0.90
CA ILE A 48 -6.06 8.37 2.33
C ILE A 48 -6.09 9.81 2.85
N ASN A 49 -5.23 10.67 2.31
CA ASN A 49 -5.12 12.06 2.74
C ASN A 49 -6.07 13.00 1.99
N GLU A 50 -6.49 12.64 0.77
CA GLU A 50 -7.36 13.45 -0.09
C GLU A 50 -8.85 13.14 0.09
N GLU A 51 -9.21 11.89 0.38
CA GLU A 51 -10.60 11.49 0.53
C GLU A 51 -11.06 11.57 2.00
N ASP A 52 -12.05 12.43 2.25
CA ASP A 52 -12.76 12.45 3.52
C ASP A 52 -13.68 11.21 3.59
N ASP A 53 -13.57 10.42 4.67
CA ASP A 53 -14.27 9.13 4.95
C ASP A 53 -13.68 7.82 4.40
N VAL A 54 -12.43 7.80 3.90
CA VAL A 54 -11.77 6.50 3.64
C VAL A 54 -11.14 5.88 4.88
N ILE A 55 -11.25 4.55 4.96
CA ILE A 55 -10.61 3.73 5.99
C ILE A 55 -9.21 3.34 5.48
N PRO A 56 -8.13 3.76 6.17
CA PRO A 56 -6.76 3.60 5.66
C PRO A 56 -6.34 2.17 5.31
N HIS A 57 -6.72 1.19 6.13
CA HIS A 57 -6.34 -0.21 5.88
C HIS A 57 -7.06 -0.76 4.65
N GLU A 58 -8.35 -0.46 4.47
CA GLU A 58 -9.13 -0.93 3.31
C GLU A 58 -8.55 -0.42 1.98
N VAL A 59 -8.10 0.85 1.93
CA VAL A 59 -7.45 1.41 0.74
C VAL A 59 -6.15 0.67 0.42
N ILE A 60 -5.32 0.41 1.43
CA ILE A 60 -4.03 -0.28 1.26
C ILE A 60 -4.26 -1.72 0.80
N GLU A 61 -5.20 -2.43 1.42
CA GLU A 61 -5.54 -3.81 1.07
C GLU A 61 -6.09 -3.90 -0.36
N ALA A 62 -6.96 -2.97 -0.77
CA ALA A 62 -7.50 -2.93 -2.12
C ALA A 62 -6.40 -2.79 -3.18
N LEU A 63 -5.51 -1.80 -3.01
CA LEU A 63 -4.38 -1.57 -3.91
C LEU A 63 -3.41 -2.76 -3.92
N ALA A 64 -3.14 -3.36 -2.75
CA ALA A 64 -2.28 -4.53 -2.66
C ALA A 64 -2.87 -5.74 -3.39
N ASN A 65 -4.18 -5.94 -3.28
CA ASN A 65 -4.88 -7.02 -3.96
C ASN A 65 -4.86 -6.84 -5.47
N GLU A 66 -5.03 -5.61 -5.98
CA GLU A 66 -4.88 -5.29 -7.40
C GLU A 66 -3.46 -5.66 -7.90
N TYR A 67 -2.44 -5.19 -7.19
CA TYR A 67 -1.04 -5.53 -7.48
C TYR A 67 -0.78 -7.05 -7.52
N LEU A 68 -1.34 -7.79 -6.57
CA LEU A 68 -1.18 -9.25 -6.48
C LEU A 68 -1.97 -10.02 -7.55
N GLN A 69 -3.00 -9.42 -8.15
CA GLN A 69 -3.73 -10.03 -9.26
C GLN A 69 -2.98 -9.87 -10.58
N ASP A 70 -2.34 -8.73 -10.80
CA ASP A 70 -1.56 -8.44 -12.00
C ASP A 70 -0.24 -9.23 -12.07
N ASN A 71 0.30 -9.62 -10.90
CA ASN A 71 1.57 -10.34 -10.77
C ASN A 71 1.42 -11.85 -10.46
N LYS A 72 0.35 -12.49 -10.96
CA LYS A 72 0.13 -13.94 -10.80
C LYS A 72 0.98 -14.83 -11.70
#